data_AF-A0AA35TA37-F1
#
_entry.id   AF-A0AA35TA37-F1
#
_cell.length_a   1.000
_cell.length_b   1.000
_cell.length_c   1.000
_cell.angle_alpha   90.00
_cell.angle_beta   90.00
_cell.angle_gamma   90.00
#
_symmetry.space_group_name_H-M   'P 1'
#
loop_
_entity.id
_entity.type
_entity.pdbx_description
1 polymer ?
#
loop_
_entity_poly.entity_id
_entity_poly.type
_entity_poly.pdbx_seq_one_letter_code
_entity_poly.pdbx_strand_id
1 'polypeptide(L)'
;MYDLVTFGEAMIRLTAPEYMRLEQVSSLSITAGGAEMNVAVNAAQLGLRTAWVSRLVDNWSGRYIRNKGRELGVDMSNIVWVDFDGVGLERNGFYHLELGAGPRASSVTYDRGYSAISNVQLGEIDWASIFSNARWFHLSGITPALSKSAAAVSAEALKAARAAGVKTSYDLNFRSKLWSAEEAQAVNRPMMEHVSVLIGNEEDFEKSLGFAAEGATESYSKLEPDSYKAVAQRVKDAFPNIEMIGTTLRDAKTGWLNDWRTLCMMAKRSICHVSMRTWNWWIGLAAVIVSHRDLFIVY
;
A
#
# COMPACT_ATOMS: atom_id res chain seq x y z
N MET A 1 -3.75 -8.26 21.30
CA MET A 1 -4.24 -7.09 20.57
C MET A 1 -3.21 -6.69 19.55
N TYR A 2 -3.59 -6.62 18.27
CA TYR A 2 -2.79 -6.04 17.21
C TYR A 2 -3.00 -4.52 17.20
N ASP A 3 -1.91 -3.77 17.15
CA ASP A 3 -1.96 -2.33 16.92
C ASP A 3 -2.30 -2.03 15.45
N LEU A 4 -1.84 -2.87 14.52
CA LEU A 4 -2.09 -2.74 13.09
C LEU A 4 -2.25 -4.11 12.41
N VAL A 5 -3.33 -4.28 11.66
CA VAL A 5 -3.54 -5.37 10.72
C VAL A 5 -3.47 -4.82 9.31
N THR A 6 -2.78 -5.49 8.40
CA THR A 6 -2.79 -5.13 6.97
C THR A 6 -3.18 -6.29 6.08
N PHE A 7 -3.77 -6.01 4.92
CA PHE A 7 -4.19 -7.03 3.95
C PHE A 7 -3.64 -6.70 2.57
N GLY A 8 -2.96 -7.64 1.93
CA GLY A 8 -2.54 -7.45 0.55
C GLY A 8 -1.55 -8.47 0.03
N GLU A 9 -0.92 -8.13 -1.09
CA GLU A 9 0.06 -8.98 -1.76
C GLU A 9 1.49 -8.66 -1.34
N ALA A 10 2.26 -9.71 -1.10
CA ALA A 10 3.72 -9.65 -1.09
C ALA A 10 4.27 -10.59 -2.15
N MET A 11 5.38 -10.19 -2.75
CA MET A 11 6.01 -10.88 -3.86
C MET A 11 7.48 -11.12 -3.59
N ILE A 12 8.03 -12.11 -4.29
CA ILE A 12 9.48 -12.26 -4.38
C ILE A 12 10.03 -11.17 -5.30
N ARG A 13 10.92 -10.35 -4.77
CA ARG A 13 11.68 -9.39 -5.56
C ARG A 13 13.01 -9.99 -5.97
N LEU A 14 13.24 -10.01 -7.28
CA LEU A 14 14.51 -10.38 -7.90
C LEU A 14 15.21 -9.11 -8.41
N THR A 15 16.31 -8.71 -7.78
CA THR A 15 17.01 -7.47 -8.13
C THR A 15 18.35 -7.79 -8.78
N ALA A 16 18.62 -7.17 -9.94
CA ALA A 16 19.93 -7.22 -10.59
C ALA A 16 20.98 -6.56 -9.68
N PRO A 17 22.21 -7.13 -9.56
CA PRO A 17 23.26 -6.52 -8.78
C PRO A 17 23.64 -5.13 -9.30
N GLU A 18 23.99 -4.24 -8.37
CA GLU A 18 24.45 -2.88 -8.65
C GLU A 18 23.46 -2.11 -9.54
N TYR A 19 23.91 -1.63 -10.70
CA TYR A 19 23.11 -0.87 -11.67
C TYR A 19 23.00 -1.60 -13.01
N MET A 20 23.22 -2.92 -12.99
CA MET A 20 23.16 -3.77 -14.16
C MET A 20 21.71 -4.01 -14.60
N ARG A 21 21.53 -4.33 -15.89
CA ARG A 21 20.27 -4.80 -16.43
C ARG A 21 20.13 -6.31 -16.27
N LEU A 22 18.89 -6.81 -16.25
CA LEU A 22 18.59 -8.23 -16.10
C LEU A 22 19.22 -9.09 -17.20
N GLU A 23 19.32 -8.54 -18.42
CA GLU A 23 19.95 -9.20 -19.58
C GLU A 23 21.49 -9.32 -19.48
N GLN A 24 22.11 -8.67 -18.50
CA GLN A 24 23.57 -8.61 -18.35
C GLN A 24 24.11 -9.48 -17.23
N VAL A 25 23.24 -10.13 -16.44
CA VAL A 25 23.61 -10.75 -15.17
C VAL A 25 23.31 -12.24 -15.17
N SER A 26 24.13 -13.00 -14.44
CA SER A 26 23.95 -14.43 -14.20
C SER A 26 23.49 -14.75 -12.78
N SER A 27 23.26 -13.72 -11.95
CA SER A 27 22.79 -13.85 -10.58
C SER A 27 21.86 -12.71 -10.19
N LEU A 28 20.94 -12.98 -9.27
CA LEU A 28 19.95 -12.04 -8.77
C LEU A 28 19.91 -12.12 -7.24
N SER A 29 19.66 -10.98 -6.59
CA SER A 29 19.38 -10.95 -5.15
C SER A 29 17.89 -11.14 -4.90
N ILE A 30 17.57 -11.98 -3.91
CA ILE A 30 16.19 -12.31 -3.53
C ILE A 30 15.82 -11.56 -2.26
N THR A 31 14.68 -10.87 -2.31
CA THR A 31 14.03 -10.25 -1.14
C THR A 31 12.51 -10.42 -1.24
N ALA A 32 11.75 -10.04 -0.21
CA ALA A 32 10.29 -9.99 -0.28
C ALA A 32 9.82 -8.54 -0.18
N GLY A 33 8.76 -8.19 -0.88
CA GLY A 33 8.20 -6.83 -0.84
C GLY A 33 6.73 -6.80 -1.23
N GLY A 34 5.97 -5.95 -0.56
CA GLY A 34 4.55 -5.73 -0.78
C GLY A 34 4.13 -4.45 -0.08
N ALA A 35 3.24 -3.65 -0.68
CA ALA A 35 2.89 -2.34 -0.15
C ALA A 35 2.33 -2.44 1.26
N GLU A 36 1.40 -3.36 1.50
CA GLU A 36 0.73 -3.55 2.79
C GLU A 36 1.60 -4.31 3.80
N MET A 37 2.43 -5.26 3.32
CA MET A 37 3.38 -5.99 4.17
C MET A 37 4.48 -5.06 4.69
N ASN A 38 4.97 -4.13 3.88
CA ASN A 38 5.95 -3.13 4.31
C ASN A 38 5.41 -2.27 5.46
N VAL A 39 4.07 -2.16 5.64
CA VAL A 39 3.47 -1.22 6.62
C VAL A 39 3.56 -1.91 7.95
N ALA A 40 3.15 -3.17 7.94
CA ALA A 40 3.22 -4.06 9.08
C ALA A 40 4.66 -4.21 9.55
N VAL A 41 5.61 -4.35 8.61
CA VAL A 41 7.05 -4.36 8.91
C VAL A 41 7.50 -3.05 9.54
N ASN A 42 7.23 -1.90 8.92
CA ASN A 42 7.67 -0.60 9.44
C ASN A 42 7.08 -0.32 10.83
N ALA A 43 5.80 -0.62 11.04
CA ALA A 43 5.14 -0.51 12.33
C ALA A 43 5.73 -1.48 13.37
N ALA A 44 6.03 -2.72 13.00
CA ALA A 44 6.66 -3.69 13.89
C ALA A 44 8.05 -3.22 14.34
N GLN A 45 8.85 -2.66 13.43
CA GLN A 45 10.17 -2.10 13.73
C GLN A 45 10.11 -0.87 14.66
N LEU A 46 8.95 -0.21 14.74
CA LEU A 46 8.67 0.86 15.70
C LEU A 46 8.11 0.34 17.04
N GLY A 47 8.09 -0.98 17.25
CA GLY A 47 7.67 -1.61 18.50
C GLY A 47 6.17 -1.92 18.59
N LEU A 48 5.42 -1.77 17.50
CA LEU A 48 3.98 -2.08 17.47
C LEU A 48 3.73 -3.56 17.18
N ARG A 49 2.63 -4.10 17.70
CA ARG A 49 2.21 -5.46 17.37
C ARG A 49 1.45 -5.47 16.06
N THR A 50 2.00 -6.09 15.03
CA THR A 50 1.37 -6.10 13.71
C THR A 50 1.05 -7.50 13.21
N ALA A 51 0.02 -7.60 12.36
CA ALA A 51 -0.31 -8.82 11.63
C ALA A 51 -0.51 -8.50 10.15
N TRP A 52 -0.12 -9.45 9.30
CA TRP A 52 -0.36 -9.38 7.86
C TRP A 52 -1.27 -10.53 7.44
N VAL A 53 -2.33 -10.17 6.73
CA VAL A 53 -3.33 -11.07 6.17
C VAL A 53 -3.08 -11.19 4.67
N SER A 54 -3.04 -12.42 4.16
CA SER A 54 -2.83 -12.67 2.73
C SER A 54 -3.25 -14.09 2.37
N ARG A 55 -3.08 -14.45 1.10
CA ARG A 55 -3.26 -15.80 0.57
C ARG A 55 -2.03 -16.16 -0.26
N LEU A 56 -1.39 -17.28 0.07
CA LEU A 56 -0.13 -17.72 -0.54
C LEU A 56 -0.18 -19.21 -0.89
N VAL A 57 0.52 -19.59 -1.96
CA VAL A 57 0.78 -20.99 -2.27
C VAL A 57 1.87 -21.53 -1.33
N ASP A 58 1.64 -22.71 -0.76
CA ASP A 58 2.58 -23.40 0.14
C ASP A 58 3.72 -24.09 -0.64
N ASN A 59 4.60 -23.27 -1.19
CA ASN A 59 5.87 -23.69 -1.76
C ASN A 59 7.01 -22.82 -1.21
N TRP A 60 8.22 -22.95 -1.77
CA TRP A 60 9.39 -22.24 -1.27
C TRP A 60 9.20 -20.71 -1.24
N SER A 61 8.51 -20.13 -2.23
CA SER A 61 8.35 -18.67 -2.32
C SER A 61 7.35 -18.15 -1.30
N GLY A 62 6.25 -18.86 -1.07
CA GLY A 62 5.28 -18.51 -0.02
C GLY A 62 5.90 -18.61 1.37
N ARG A 63 6.65 -19.68 1.63
CA ARG A 63 7.40 -19.87 2.88
C ARG A 63 8.49 -18.81 3.07
N TYR A 64 9.16 -18.41 1.99
CA TYR A 64 10.15 -17.33 2.01
C TYR A 64 9.50 -15.99 2.42
N ILE A 65 8.38 -15.61 1.78
CA ILE A 65 7.62 -14.40 2.11
C ILE A 65 7.20 -14.42 3.59
N ARG A 66 6.60 -15.53 4.06
CA ARG A 66 6.22 -15.71 5.46
C ARG A 66 7.43 -15.50 6.39
N ASN A 67 8.55 -16.14 6.08
CA ASN A 67 9.73 -16.08 6.94
C ASN A 67 10.32 -14.66 6.97
N LYS A 68 10.34 -13.92 5.85
CA LYS A 68 10.79 -12.52 5.83
C LYS A 68 9.91 -11.59 6.65
N GLY A 69 8.59 -11.76 6.63
CA GLY A 69 7.71 -11.01 7.55
C GLY A 69 7.99 -11.35 9.02
N ARG A 70 8.15 -12.64 9.35
CA ARG A 70 8.47 -13.10 10.72
C ARG A 70 9.82 -12.58 11.23
N GLU A 71 10.85 -12.62 10.39
CA GLU A 71 12.18 -12.06 10.71
C GLU A 71 12.10 -10.59 11.11
N LEU A 72 11.12 -9.85 10.56
CA LEU A 72 10.92 -8.42 10.78
C LEU A 72 9.84 -8.11 11.83
N GLY A 73 9.36 -9.11 12.57
CA GLY A 73 8.46 -8.95 13.72
C GLY A 73 6.96 -8.91 13.39
N VAL A 74 6.57 -9.24 12.16
CA VAL A 74 5.16 -9.29 11.76
C VAL A 74 4.55 -10.66 12.09
N ASP A 75 3.34 -10.67 12.65
CA ASP A 75 2.56 -11.90 12.78
C ASP A 75 2.02 -12.35 11.42
N MET A 76 2.42 -13.54 11.00
CA MET A 76 2.11 -14.14 9.70
C MET A 76 1.15 -15.33 9.82
N SER A 77 0.47 -15.49 10.97
CA SER A 77 -0.45 -16.60 11.24
C SER A 77 -1.75 -16.53 10.42
N ASN A 78 -2.13 -15.35 9.93
CA ASN A 78 -3.36 -15.13 9.17
C ASN A 78 -3.18 -15.29 7.64
N ILE A 79 -2.18 -16.07 7.22
CA ILE A 79 -2.00 -16.42 5.81
C ILE A 79 -2.89 -17.62 5.49
N VAL A 80 -3.76 -17.46 4.51
CA VAL A 80 -4.48 -18.57 3.89
C VAL A 80 -3.52 -19.32 2.99
N TRP A 81 -3.26 -20.59 3.31
CA TRP A 81 -2.38 -21.45 2.51
C TRP A 81 -3.16 -22.20 1.45
N VAL A 82 -2.61 -22.20 0.25
CA VAL A 82 -3.08 -22.99 -0.89
C VAL A 82 -2.06 -24.07 -1.18
N ASP A 83 -2.50 -25.30 -1.37
CA ASP A 83 -1.59 -26.39 -1.75
C ASP A 83 -0.93 -26.10 -3.10
N PHE A 84 0.36 -26.40 -3.20
CA PHE A 84 1.08 -26.27 -4.47
C PHE A 84 0.69 -27.42 -5.40
N ASP A 85 0.17 -27.07 -6.58
CA ASP A 85 -0.27 -28.00 -7.63
C ASP A 85 0.89 -28.69 -8.39
N GLY A 86 2.15 -28.32 -8.10
CA GLY A 86 3.34 -28.83 -8.76
C GLY A 86 3.70 -28.16 -10.10
N VAL A 87 2.81 -27.32 -10.65
CA VAL A 87 2.94 -26.78 -12.02
C VAL A 87 2.72 -25.26 -12.12
N GLY A 88 2.16 -24.63 -11.08
CA GLY A 88 2.00 -23.18 -10.96
C GLY A 88 0.80 -22.58 -11.68
N LEU A 89 -0.34 -23.28 -11.80
CA LEU A 89 -1.60 -22.68 -12.26
C LEU A 89 -2.06 -21.58 -11.31
N GLU A 90 -1.82 -21.79 -10.02
CA GLU A 90 -1.86 -20.77 -8.98
C GLU A 90 -0.46 -20.61 -8.37
N ARG A 91 -0.02 -19.38 -8.15
CA ARG A 91 1.38 -19.08 -7.80
C ARG A 91 1.53 -17.95 -6.79
N ASN A 92 2.73 -17.76 -6.26
CA ASN A 92 3.09 -16.52 -5.57
C ASN A 92 3.69 -15.54 -6.58
N GLY A 93 3.41 -14.25 -6.43
CA GLY A 93 3.89 -13.24 -7.37
C GLY A 93 5.39 -12.98 -7.27
N PHE A 94 5.96 -12.60 -8.40
CA PHE A 94 7.35 -12.17 -8.54
C PHE A 94 7.39 -10.77 -9.15
N TYR A 95 8.45 -10.03 -8.88
CA TYR A 95 8.79 -8.87 -9.68
C TYR A 95 10.30 -8.70 -9.78
N HIS A 96 10.72 -8.22 -10.94
CA HIS A 96 12.12 -7.99 -11.24
C HIS A 96 12.41 -6.50 -11.14
N LEU A 97 13.49 -6.14 -10.47
CA LEU A 97 13.92 -4.76 -10.28
C LEU A 97 15.29 -4.53 -10.90
N GLU A 98 15.35 -3.57 -11.82
CA GLU A 98 16.59 -2.99 -12.32
C GLU A 98 16.78 -1.63 -11.65
N LEU A 99 17.84 -1.48 -10.84
CA LEU A 99 18.13 -0.20 -10.20
C LEU A 99 18.58 0.82 -11.24
N GLY A 100 17.93 1.98 -11.24
CA GLY A 100 18.27 3.14 -12.08
C GLY A 100 19.57 3.79 -11.63
N ALA A 101 20.30 4.45 -12.54
CA ALA A 101 21.47 5.25 -12.19
C ALA A 101 21.55 6.50 -13.08
N GLY A 102 21.84 7.64 -12.45
CA GLY A 102 21.85 8.94 -13.14
C GLY A 102 20.49 9.26 -13.79
N PRO A 103 20.44 9.51 -15.11
CA PRO A 103 19.20 9.82 -15.81
C PRO A 103 18.31 8.58 -16.07
N ARG A 104 18.84 7.37 -15.91
CA ARG A 104 18.06 6.14 -16.09
C ARG A 104 17.25 5.85 -14.84
N ALA A 105 15.93 5.89 -14.95
CA ALA A 105 15.03 5.48 -13.87
C ALA A 105 15.15 3.98 -13.55
N SER A 106 14.78 3.61 -12.33
CA SER A 106 14.60 2.20 -11.98
C SER A 106 13.43 1.62 -12.76
N SER A 107 13.55 0.36 -13.19
CA SER A 107 12.51 -0.34 -13.93
C SER A 107 12.01 -1.54 -13.14
N VAL A 108 10.70 -1.77 -13.18
CA VAL A 108 10.05 -2.92 -12.56
C VAL A 108 9.23 -3.70 -13.58
N THR A 109 9.55 -4.99 -13.70
CA THR A 109 8.80 -5.96 -14.49
C THR A 109 8.05 -6.91 -13.55
N TYR A 110 6.72 -6.82 -13.55
CA TYR A 110 5.88 -7.65 -12.69
C TYR A 110 5.58 -8.98 -13.35
N ASP A 111 5.56 -10.02 -12.52
CA ASP A 111 5.17 -11.38 -12.85
C ASP A 111 4.26 -11.91 -11.74
N ARG A 112 3.08 -11.27 -11.65
CA ARG A 112 2.10 -11.42 -10.56
C ARG A 112 0.72 -11.90 -11.01
N GLY A 113 0.57 -12.24 -12.29
CA GLY A 113 -0.67 -12.83 -12.80
C GLY A 113 -0.95 -14.18 -12.14
N TYR A 114 -2.22 -14.48 -11.89
CA TYR A 114 -2.68 -15.72 -11.24
C TYR A 114 -2.05 -15.96 -9.86
N SER A 115 -1.70 -14.88 -9.15
CA SER A 115 -1.19 -15.01 -7.80
C SER A 115 -2.29 -15.48 -6.84
N ALA A 116 -1.92 -16.18 -5.78
CA ALA A 116 -2.87 -16.73 -4.82
C ALA A 116 -3.80 -15.66 -4.24
N ILE A 117 -3.27 -14.50 -3.87
CA ILE A 117 -4.08 -13.37 -3.39
C ILE A 117 -4.98 -12.77 -4.46
N SER A 118 -4.63 -12.85 -5.75
CA SER A 118 -5.51 -12.42 -6.84
C SER A 118 -6.74 -13.32 -7.03
N ASN A 119 -6.76 -14.53 -6.45
CA ASN A 119 -7.89 -15.45 -6.48
C ASN A 119 -8.58 -15.61 -5.11
N VAL A 120 -8.29 -14.74 -4.14
CA VAL A 120 -8.92 -14.80 -2.81
C VAL A 120 -10.44 -14.66 -2.92
N GLN A 121 -11.18 -15.50 -2.21
CA GLN A 121 -12.64 -15.52 -2.24
C GLN A 121 -13.25 -14.95 -0.96
N LEU A 122 -14.49 -14.44 -1.09
CA LEU A 122 -15.29 -14.00 0.05
C LEU A 122 -15.45 -15.14 1.06
N GLY A 123 -15.34 -14.83 2.35
CA GLY A 123 -15.45 -15.80 3.43
C GLY A 123 -14.25 -16.73 3.63
N GLU A 124 -13.18 -16.65 2.80
CA GLU A 124 -11.94 -17.41 3.07
C GLU A 124 -11.17 -16.87 4.28
N ILE A 125 -11.38 -15.60 4.62
CA ILE A 125 -10.68 -14.92 5.72
C ILE A 125 -11.68 -14.66 6.86
N ASP A 126 -11.36 -15.15 8.06
CA ASP A 126 -12.15 -14.89 9.27
C ASP A 126 -11.85 -13.50 9.84
N TRP A 127 -12.42 -12.48 9.19
CA TRP A 127 -12.28 -11.08 9.60
C TRP A 127 -12.83 -10.82 11.00
N ALA A 128 -13.86 -11.55 11.43
CA ALA A 128 -14.45 -11.36 12.76
C ALA A 128 -13.45 -11.74 13.86
N SER A 129 -12.79 -12.88 13.71
CA SER A 129 -11.72 -13.29 14.63
C SER A 129 -10.53 -12.34 14.59
N ILE A 130 -10.04 -11.98 13.39
CA ILE A 130 -8.89 -11.07 13.22
C ILE A 130 -9.15 -9.70 13.86
N PHE A 131 -10.33 -9.12 13.63
CA PHE A 131 -10.67 -7.78 14.10
C PHE A 131 -11.18 -7.72 15.54
N SER A 132 -11.54 -8.85 16.15
CA SER A 132 -11.94 -8.93 17.57
C SER A 132 -10.90 -8.35 18.54
N ASN A 133 -9.64 -8.28 18.10
CA ASN A 133 -8.51 -7.83 18.90
C ASN A 133 -7.56 -6.95 18.10
N ALA A 134 -8.06 -6.10 17.19
CA ALA A 134 -7.28 -5.17 16.38
C ALA A 134 -7.67 -3.72 16.67
N ARG A 135 -6.71 -2.79 16.59
CA ARG A 135 -6.96 -1.34 16.77
C ARG A 135 -7.09 -0.62 15.43
N TRP A 136 -6.32 -1.06 14.44
CA TRP A 136 -6.22 -0.43 13.14
C TRP A 136 -6.15 -1.46 12.02
N PHE A 137 -6.80 -1.18 10.90
CA PHE A 137 -6.70 -1.93 9.66
C PHE A 137 -6.22 -1.02 8.52
N HIS A 138 -5.21 -1.46 7.77
CA HIS A 138 -4.69 -0.73 6.62
C HIS A 138 -4.74 -1.57 5.35
N LEU A 139 -5.14 -0.91 4.26
CA LEU A 139 -5.22 -1.46 2.92
C LEU A 139 -4.67 -0.42 1.92
N SER A 140 -4.17 -0.89 0.77
CA SER A 140 -3.88 0.00 -0.35
C SER A 140 -4.70 -0.37 -1.59
N GLY A 141 -4.85 0.57 -2.51
CA GLY A 141 -5.52 0.38 -3.80
C GLY A 141 -4.86 -0.64 -4.71
N ILE A 142 -3.64 -1.11 -4.40
CA ILE A 142 -3.00 -2.19 -5.15
C ILE A 142 -3.80 -3.49 -5.01
N THR A 143 -4.24 -3.85 -3.81
CA THR A 143 -4.90 -5.13 -3.54
C THR A 143 -6.24 -5.30 -4.25
N PRO A 144 -7.20 -4.34 -4.19
CA PRO A 144 -8.43 -4.44 -4.97
C PRO A 144 -8.19 -4.36 -6.48
N ALA A 145 -7.07 -3.79 -6.93
CA ALA A 145 -6.70 -3.76 -8.34
C ALA A 145 -6.22 -5.11 -8.91
N LEU A 146 -5.93 -6.11 -8.06
CA LEU A 146 -5.40 -7.39 -8.53
C LEU A 146 -6.42 -8.22 -9.28
N SER A 147 -7.68 -8.18 -8.83
CA SER A 147 -8.80 -8.87 -9.49
C SER A 147 -10.14 -8.42 -8.91
N LYS A 148 -11.23 -8.81 -9.58
CA LYS A 148 -12.60 -8.62 -9.08
C LYS A 148 -12.83 -9.30 -7.72
N SER A 149 -12.23 -10.47 -7.51
CA SER A 149 -12.36 -11.21 -6.25
C SER A 149 -11.58 -10.54 -5.11
N ALA A 150 -10.36 -10.07 -5.38
CA ALA A 150 -9.58 -9.29 -4.42
C ALA A 150 -10.26 -7.95 -4.08
N ALA A 151 -10.93 -7.30 -5.04
CA ALA A 151 -11.77 -6.13 -4.80
C ALA A 151 -12.95 -6.44 -3.86
N ALA A 152 -13.65 -7.56 -4.09
CA ALA A 152 -14.77 -7.96 -3.24
C ALA A 152 -14.33 -8.24 -1.80
N VAL A 153 -13.22 -8.98 -1.61
CA VAL A 153 -12.66 -9.28 -0.29
C VAL A 153 -12.10 -8.02 0.39
N SER A 154 -11.54 -7.07 -0.38
CA SER A 154 -11.12 -5.77 0.14
C SER A 154 -12.29 -4.98 0.73
N ALA A 155 -13.45 -4.98 0.05
CA ALA A 155 -14.67 -4.35 0.56
C ALA A 155 -15.22 -5.09 1.80
N GLU A 156 -15.17 -6.42 1.81
CA GLU A 156 -15.54 -7.25 2.96
C GLU A 156 -14.69 -6.91 4.19
N ALA A 157 -13.37 -6.81 4.02
CA ALA A 157 -12.43 -6.47 5.09
C ALA A 157 -12.71 -5.08 5.70
N LEU A 158 -12.90 -4.06 4.85
CA LEU A 158 -13.22 -2.69 5.32
C LEU A 158 -14.55 -2.62 6.06
N LYS A 159 -15.58 -3.33 5.57
CA LYS A 159 -16.89 -3.43 6.23
C LYS A 159 -16.78 -4.13 7.59
N ALA A 160 -16.06 -5.25 7.64
CA ALA A 160 -15.86 -6.02 8.86
C ALA A 160 -15.06 -5.22 9.91
N ALA A 161 -13.99 -4.53 9.49
CA ALA A 161 -13.20 -3.66 10.36
C ALA A 161 -14.07 -2.56 10.99
N ARG A 162 -14.87 -1.86 10.17
CA ARG A 162 -15.78 -0.81 10.66
C ARG A 162 -16.84 -1.36 11.60
N ALA A 163 -17.43 -2.52 11.31
CA ALA A 163 -18.41 -3.17 12.17
C ALA A 163 -17.82 -3.58 13.54
N ALA A 164 -16.53 -3.94 13.58
CA ALA A 164 -15.79 -4.25 14.80
C ALA A 164 -15.27 -3.02 15.55
N GLY A 165 -15.52 -1.80 15.05
CA GLY A 165 -15.00 -0.55 15.64
C GLY A 165 -13.49 -0.34 15.44
N VAL A 166 -12.88 -1.06 14.48
CA VAL A 166 -11.47 -0.91 14.10
C VAL A 166 -11.32 0.29 13.19
N LYS A 167 -10.33 1.16 13.46
CA LYS A 167 -10.04 2.33 12.62
C LYS A 167 -9.41 1.87 11.30
N THR A 168 -9.87 2.41 10.18
CA THR A 168 -9.42 1.99 8.85
C THR A 168 -8.60 3.07 8.16
N SER A 169 -7.48 2.68 7.56
CA SER A 169 -6.75 3.52 6.60
C SER A 169 -6.66 2.89 5.23
N TYR A 170 -6.72 3.75 4.20
CA TYR A 170 -6.65 3.35 2.81
C TYR A 170 -5.65 4.22 2.07
N ASP A 171 -4.62 3.63 1.46
CA ASP A 171 -3.71 4.31 0.53
C ASP A 171 -4.19 4.09 -0.90
N LEU A 172 -4.58 5.16 -1.61
CA LEU A 172 -5.13 5.08 -2.96
C LEU A 172 -4.16 4.40 -3.94
N ASN A 173 -2.86 4.66 -3.80
CA ASN A 173 -1.76 3.95 -4.48
C ASN A 173 -2.06 3.54 -5.94
N PHE A 174 -2.46 4.49 -6.78
CA PHE A 174 -2.93 4.18 -8.13
C PHE A 174 -1.82 3.56 -8.98
N ARG A 175 -2.14 2.45 -9.65
CA ARG A 175 -1.24 1.75 -10.58
C ARG A 175 -1.92 1.53 -11.91
N SER A 176 -1.58 2.37 -12.89
CA SER A 176 -2.11 2.28 -14.26
C SER A 176 -1.84 0.94 -14.97
N LYS A 177 -0.85 0.16 -14.51
CA LYS A 177 -0.59 -1.21 -15.01
C LYS A 177 -1.61 -2.25 -14.52
N LEU A 178 -2.38 -1.96 -13.47
CA LEU A 178 -3.34 -2.90 -12.88
C LEU A 178 -4.77 -2.63 -13.34
N TRP A 179 -5.13 -1.36 -13.54
CA TRP A 179 -6.50 -0.95 -13.87
C TRP A 179 -6.56 0.46 -14.44
N SER A 180 -7.67 0.79 -15.11
CA SER A 180 -7.96 2.13 -15.58
C SER A 180 -8.45 3.05 -14.45
N ALA A 181 -8.49 4.37 -14.70
CA ALA A 181 -9.04 5.32 -13.73
C ALA A 181 -10.54 5.09 -13.49
N GLU A 182 -11.28 4.75 -14.54
CA GLU A 182 -12.72 4.46 -14.47
C GLU A 182 -12.98 3.23 -13.58
N GLU A 183 -12.18 2.17 -13.75
CA GLU A 183 -12.25 0.96 -12.92
C GLU A 183 -11.89 1.26 -11.46
N ALA A 184 -10.80 1.99 -11.23
CA ALA A 184 -10.38 2.40 -9.90
C ALA A 184 -11.47 3.23 -9.19
N GLN A 185 -12.09 4.21 -9.87
CA GLN A 185 -13.18 5.01 -9.32
C GLN A 185 -14.42 4.18 -9.00
N ALA A 186 -14.79 3.24 -9.88
CA ALA A 186 -15.94 2.37 -9.68
C ALA A 186 -15.77 1.45 -8.45
N VAL A 187 -14.54 0.98 -8.20
CA VAL A 187 -14.23 0.09 -7.06
C VAL A 187 -13.99 0.88 -5.77
N ASN A 188 -13.22 1.97 -5.82
CA ASN A 188 -12.76 2.67 -4.61
C ASN A 188 -13.85 3.56 -4.00
N ARG A 189 -14.66 4.26 -4.80
CA ARG A 189 -15.63 5.24 -4.26
C ARG A 189 -16.62 4.61 -3.26
N PRO A 190 -17.23 3.45 -3.51
CA PRO A 190 -18.09 2.79 -2.53
C PRO A 190 -17.33 2.34 -1.26
N MET A 191 -16.05 2.00 -1.38
CA MET A 191 -15.23 1.59 -0.22
C MET A 191 -14.93 2.76 0.73
N MET A 192 -14.92 4.01 0.23
CA MET A 192 -14.58 5.19 1.04
C MET A 192 -15.54 5.42 2.20
N GLU A 193 -16.79 4.94 2.13
CA GLU A 193 -17.75 4.97 3.24
C GLU A 193 -17.27 4.18 4.48
N HIS A 194 -16.28 3.31 4.30
CA HIS A 194 -15.69 2.47 5.34
C HIS A 194 -14.27 2.88 5.71
N VAL A 195 -13.77 4.02 5.20
CA VAL A 195 -12.42 4.52 5.43
C VAL A 195 -12.43 5.70 6.40
N SER A 196 -11.64 5.64 7.47
CA SER A 196 -11.47 6.76 8.41
C SER A 196 -10.28 7.65 8.05
N VAL A 197 -9.22 7.08 7.47
CA VAL A 197 -7.98 7.78 7.12
C VAL A 197 -7.61 7.48 5.68
N LEU A 198 -7.50 8.51 4.85
CA LEU A 198 -7.17 8.38 3.43
C LEU A 198 -5.76 8.87 3.17
N ILE A 199 -5.02 8.15 2.35
CA ILE A 199 -3.65 8.48 1.94
C ILE A 199 -3.62 8.51 0.41
N GLY A 200 -3.02 9.54 -0.17
CA GLY A 200 -2.85 9.66 -1.62
C GLY A 200 -2.30 11.01 -2.01
N ASN A 201 -1.72 11.10 -3.19
CA ASN A 201 -1.37 12.37 -3.82
C ASN A 201 -2.50 12.86 -4.77
N GLU A 202 -2.32 14.01 -5.38
CA GLU A 202 -3.29 14.64 -6.29
C GLU A 202 -3.64 13.76 -7.48
N GLU A 203 -2.65 13.07 -8.08
CA GLU A 203 -2.88 12.12 -9.15
C GLU A 203 -3.74 10.95 -8.64
N ASP A 204 -3.46 10.45 -7.45
CA ASP A 204 -4.25 9.37 -6.84
C ASP A 204 -5.70 9.81 -6.61
N PHE A 205 -5.96 11.02 -6.09
CA PHE A 205 -7.32 11.52 -5.88
C PHE A 205 -8.10 11.66 -7.19
N GLU A 206 -7.43 12.13 -8.25
CA GLU A 206 -8.05 12.21 -9.57
C GLU A 206 -8.32 10.82 -10.14
N LYS A 207 -7.29 9.98 -10.26
CA LYS A 207 -7.38 8.69 -10.94
C LYS A 207 -8.21 7.68 -10.16
N SER A 208 -8.12 7.69 -8.83
CA SER A 208 -8.78 6.69 -7.98
C SER A 208 -10.16 7.12 -7.48
N LEU A 209 -10.45 8.42 -7.39
CA LEU A 209 -11.72 8.92 -6.83
C LEU A 209 -12.44 9.97 -7.70
N GLY A 210 -11.79 10.52 -8.73
CA GLY A 210 -12.37 11.51 -9.64
C GLY A 210 -12.27 12.95 -9.16
N PHE A 211 -11.43 13.26 -8.16
CA PHE A 211 -11.24 14.61 -7.64
C PHE A 211 -9.98 15.24 -8.23
N ALA A 212 -10.11 15.87 -9.40
CA ALA A 212 -9.03 16.62 -10.04
C ALA A 212 -8.72 17.94 -9.30
N ALA A 213 -7.44 18.31 -9.26
CA ALA A 213 -6.98 19.62 -8.79
C ALA A 213 -7.26 20.70 -9.84
N GLU A 214 -7.71 21.89 -9.40
CA GLU A 214 -7.87 23.04 -10.29
C GLU A 214 -6.50 23.51 -10.80
N GLY A 215 -6.35 23.62 -12.13
CA GLY A 215 -5.09 24.04 -12.76
C GLY A 215 -4.01 22.96 -12.85
N ALA A 216 -4.34 21.69 -12.59
CA ALA A 216 -3.42 20.59 -12.83
C ALA A 216 -3.02 20.54 -14.31
N THR A 217 -1.72 20.75 -14.59
CA THR A 217 -1.12 20.46 -15.90
C THR A 217 -0.66 19.00 -15.92
N GLU A 218 -0.33 18.45 -17.10
CA GLU A 218 0.10 17.05 -17.28
C GLU A 218 1.29 16.60 -16.38
N SER A 219 1.94 17.52 -15.67
CA SER A 219 3.06 17.24 -14.78
C SER A 219 2.77 17.69 -13.34
N TYR A 220 2.53 16.73 -12.45
CA TYR A 220 2.36 16.91 -11.00
C TYR A 220 3.69 17.24 -10.26
N SER A 221 4.82 17.39 -10.96
CA SER A 221 6.17 17.54 -10.37
C SER A 221 6.45 18.88 -9.66
N LYS A 222 5.59 19.89 -9.81
CA LYS A 222 5.77 21.23 -9.22
C LYS A 222 4.50 21.73 -8.55
N LEU A 223 3.89 20.92 -7.69
CA LEU A 223 2.62 21.27 -7.07
C LEU A 223 2.77 22.01 -5.74
N GLU A 224 1.93 23.03 -5.60
CA GLU A 224 1.81 23.91 -4.44
C GLU A 224 0.90 23.28 -3.36
N PRO A 225 1.26 23.33 -2.07
CA PRO A 225 0.47 22.77 -0.96
C PRO A 225 -1.00 23.24 -0.89
N ASP A 226 -1.35 24.35 -1.53
CA ASP A 226 -2.72 24.88 -1.53
C ASP A 226 -3.65 24.15 -2.50
N SER A 227 -3.12 23.64 -3.63
CA SER A 227 -3.89 22.81 -4.57
C SER A 227 -4.32 21.49 -3.91
N TYR A 228 -3.39 20.87 -3.16
CA TYR A 228 -3.66 19.69 -2.33
C TYR A 228 -4.81 19.92 -1.34
N LYS A 229 -4.78 21.04 -0.60
CA LYS A 229 -5.81 21.36 0.41
C LYS A 229 -7.20 21.46 -0.23
N ALA A 230 -7.29 22.06 -1.42
CA ALA A 230 -8.57 22.20 -2.12
C ALA A 230 -9.15 20.83 -2.53
N VAL A 231 -8.32 19.94 -3.09
CA VAL A 231 -8.72 18.56 -3.44
C VAL A 231 -9.12 17.78 -2.19
N ALA A 232 -8.29 17.83 -1.14
CA ALA A 232 -8.56 17.14 0.11
C ALA A 232 -9.86 17.63 0.77
N GLN A 233 -10.17 18.93 0.69
CA GLN A 233 -11.43 19.48 1.19
C GLN A 233 -12.63 18.93 0.40
N ARG A 234 -12.57 18.88 -0.93
CA ARG A 234 -13.64 18.30 -1.77
C ARG A 234 -13.86 16.81 -1.48
N VAL A 235 -12.78 16.06 -1.24
CA VAL A 235 -12.87 14.65 -0.85
C VAL A 235 -13.56 14.52 0.50
N LYS A 236 -13.22 15.38 1.48
CA LYS A 236 -13.87 15.40 2.80
C LYS A 236 -15.35 15.78 2.73
N ASP A 237 -15.71 16.73 1.87
CA ASP A 237 -17.11 17.14 1.66
C ASP A 237 -17.94 16.00 1.05
N ALA A 238 -17.34 15.21 0.15
CA ALA A 238 -17.97 14.03 -0.43
C ALA A 238 -18.02 12.83 0.52
N PHE A 239 -17.05 12.68 1.41
CA PHE A 239 -16.94 11.57 2.36
C PHE A 239 -16.73 12.07 3.80
N PRO A 240 -17.80 12.52 4.49
CA PRO A 240 -17.70 13.13 5.82
C PRO A 240 -17.18 12.20 6.93
N ASN A 241 -17.18 10.88 6.69
CA ASN A 241 -16.62 9.88 7.60
C ASN A 241 -15.09 9.86 7.63
N ILE A 242 -14.42 10.48 6.65
CA ILE A 242 -12.96 10.57 6.61
C ILE A 242 -12.50 11.62 7.63
N GLU A 243 -11.81 11.14 8.67
CA GLU A 243 -11.29 11.95 9.76
C GLU A 243 -9.98 12.65 9.41
N MET A 244 -9.21 12.06 8.50
CA MET A 244 -7.86 12.50 8.16
C MET A 244 -7.51 12.17 6.71
N ILE A 245 -6.81 13.08 6.02
CA ILE A 245 -6.28 12.88 4.67
C ILE A 245 -4.80 13.24 4.65
N GLY A 246 -3.93 12.33 4.21
CA GLY A 246 -2.49 12.57 4.06
C GLY A 246 -1.94 12.33 2.66
N THR A 247 -0.81 12.95 2.38
CA THR A 247 -0.07 12.81 1.12
C THR A 247 1.42 12.83 1.36
N THR A 248 2.14 12.26 0.39
CA THR A 248 3.56 12.51 0.16
C THR A 248 3.76 13.29 -1.12
N LEU A 249 4.52 14.38 -1.04
CA LEU A 249 5.05 15.11 -2.17
C LEU A 249 6.49 14.68 -2.40
N ARG A 250 6.74 14.03 -3.54
CA ARG A 250 8.08 13.62 -3.97
C ARG A 250 8.57 14.55 -5.08
N ASP A 251 9.71 15.18 -4.87
CA ASP A 251 10.47 15.85 -5.93
C ASP A 251 11.69 14.99 -6.30
N ALA A 252 11.61 14.33 -7.46
CA ALA A 252 12.63 13.40 -7.92
C ALA A 252 13.69 14.12 -8.75
N LYS A 253 14.85 14.44 -8.15
CA LYS A 253 15.96 15.12 -8.82
C LYS A 253 16.80 14.16 -9.66
N THR A 254 17.09 12.97 -9.13
CA THR A 254 17.76 11.88 -9.85
C THR A 254 17.22 10.53 -9.37
N GLY A 255 17.67 9.41 -9.96
CA GLY A 255 17.36 8.07 -9.44
C GLY A 255 17.70 7.88 -7.95
N TRP A 256 18.69 8.63 -7.45
CA TRP A 256 19.21 8.53 -6.07
C TRP A 256 18.77 9.67 -5.17
N LEU A 257 18.68 10.89 -5.71
CA LEU A 257 18.37 12.10 -4.95
C LEU A 257 16.90 12.48 -5.12
N ASN A 258 16.15 12.41 -4.04
CA ASN A 258 14.75 12.81 -4.00
C ASN A 258 14.51 13.63 -2.73
N ASP A 259 13.73 14.70 -2.86
CA ASP A 259 13.20 15.43 -1.71
C ASP A 259 11.80 14.90 -1.42
N TRP A 260 11.53 14.61 -0.15
CA TRP A 260 10.21 14.17 0.30
C TRP A 260 9.61 15.15 1.30
N ARG A 261 8.34 15.46 1.10
CA ARG A 261 7.50 16.21 2.03
C ARG A 261 6.24 15.40 2.33
N THR A 262 5.80 15.37 3.57
CA THR A 262 4.49 14.81 3.94
C THR A 262 3.55 15.95 4.29
N LEU A 263 2.30 15.91 3.83
CA LEU A 263 1.23 16.80 4.32
C LEU A 263 0.12 15.93 4.92
N CYS A 264 -0.49 16.41 6.00
CA CYS A 264 -1.63 15.76 6.63
C CYS A 264 -2.68 16.82 6.95
N MET A 265 -3.95 16.54 6.68
CA MET A 265 -5.10 17.38 6.98
C MET A 265 -6.02 16.64 7.96
N MET A 266 -6.28 17.26 9.11
CA MET A 266 -7.08 16.71 10.20
C MET A 266 -8.46 17.35 10.27
N ALA A 267 -9.51 16.55 10.53
CA ALA A 267 -10.88 17.05 10.56
C ALA A 267 -11.14 18.16 11.59
N LYS A 268 -10.44 18.14 12.74
CA LYS A 268 -10.65 19.09 13.86
C LYS A 268 -9.73 20.31 13.86
N ARG A 269 -8.66 20.30 13.08
CA ARG A 269 -7.69 21.38 13.02
C ARG A 269 -7.11 21.38 11.60
N SER A 270 -7.26 22.47 10.87
CA SER A 270 -6.67 22.70 9.54
C SER A 270 -5.14 22.81 9.61
N ILE A 271 -4.49 21.92 10.34
CA ILE A 271 -3.05 21.88 10.54
C ILE A 271 -2.49 21.02 9.43
N CYS A 272 -1.79 21.68 8.52
CA CYS A 272 -0.87 21.06 7.59
C CYS A 272 0.49 20.92 8.30
N HIS A 273 0.92 19.69 8.59
CA HIS A 273 2.28 19.46 9.08
C HIS A 273 3.16 19.02 7.93
N VAL A 274 4.27 19.74 7.70
CA VAL A 274 5.27 19.43 6.68
C VAL A 274 6.50 18.83 7.36
N SER A 275 6.77 17.55 7.14
CA SER A 275 8.08 16.96 7.48
C SER A 275 8.94 16.94 6.22
N MET A 276 10.18 17.45 6.29
CA MET A 276 11.16 17.37 5.21
C MET A 276 12.24 16.36 5.58
N ARG A 277 12.54 15.42 4.68
CA ARG A 277 13.76 14.60 4.77
C ARG A 277 14.39 14.40 3.40
N THR A 278 15.70 14.62 3.35
CA THR A 278 16.56 14.26 2.22
C THR A 278 17.27 12.94 2.54
N TRP A 279 17.44 12.08 1.53
CA TRP A 279 18.35 10.90 1.41
C TRP A 279 17.75 9.49 1.22
N ASN A 280 18.41 8.81 0.26
CA ASN A 280 18.44 7.43 -0.24
C ASN A 280 17.39 6.37 0.15
N TRP A 281 16.97 5.66 -0.89
CA TRP A 281 16.14 4.45 -0.91
C TRP A 281 16.52 3.43 0.16
N TRP A 282 15.53 3.11 1.00
CA TRP A 282 15.23 1.84 1.71
C TRP A 282 14.37 2.04 2.96
N ILE A 283 13.87 3.25 3.19
CA ILE A 283 12.79 3.52 4.14
C ILE A 283 11.76 4.33 3.36
N GLY A 284 10.78 3.64 2.75
CA GLY A 284 9.50 4.30 2.47
C GLY A 284 9.05 4.87 3.81
N LEU A 285 8.89 6.19 3.83
CA LEU A 285 8.82 7.00 5.03
C LEU A 285 7.77 6.38 5.97
N ALA A 286 8.03 6.38 7.27
CA ALA A 286 6.95 6.28 8.24
C ALA A 286 6.84 7.68 8.83
N ALA A 287 6.03 8.55 8.22
CA ALA A 287 5.62 9.76 8.90
C ALA A 287 4.64 9.35 10.01
N VAL A 288 5.18 8.90 11.15
CA VAL A 288 4.36 8.60 12.33
C VAL A 288 4.07 9.89 13.07
N ILE A 289 2.92 10.48 12.78
CA ILE A 289 2.33 11.49 13.68
C ILE A 289 1.72 10.71 14.86
N VAL A 290 2.54 10.42 15.87
CA VAL A 290 2.03 9.98 17.19
C VAL A 290 1.53 11.22 17.93
N SER A 291 0.28 11.64 17.67
CA SER A 291 -0.40 12.59 18.54
C SER A 291 -1.21 11.81 19.58
N HIS A 292 -0.55 11.30 20.63
CA HIS A 292 -1.06 10.67 21.86
C HIS A 292 -2.20 9.62 21.80
N ARG A 293 -2.87 9.36 20.67
CA ARG A 293 -3.98 8.41 20.49
C ARG A 293 -4.15 7.86 19.07
N ASP A 294 -3.48 8.41 18.05
CA ASP A 294 -3.63 7.99 16.65
C ASP A 294 -2.28 7.57 16.04
N LEU A 295 -2.31 6.48 15.25
CA LEU A 295 -1.17 5.96 14.50
C LEU A 295 -1.26 6.44 13.05
N PHE A 296 -0.15 6.93 12.49
CA PHE A 296 -0.08 7.34 11.10
C PHE A 296 1.13 6.68 10.43
N ILE A 297 0.96 6.12 9.24
CA ILE A 297 2.06 5.56 8.44
C ILE A 297 1.79 6.01 7.01
N VAL A 298 2.67 6.86 6.49
CA VAL A 298 2.61 7.39 5.13
C VAL A 298 3.99 7.18 4.52
N TYR A 299 4.00 6.43 3.41
CA TYR A 299 5.16 5.89 2.70
C TYR A 299 5.85 6.80 1.71
#